data_AF-A0A3M1J3A9-F1
#
_entry.id   AF-A0A3M1J3A9-F1
#
_cell.length_a   1.000
_cell.length_b   1.000
_cell.length_c   1.000
_cell.angle_alpha   90.00
_cell.angle_beta   90.00
_cell.angle_gamma   90.00
#
_symmetry.space_group_name_H-M   'P 1'
#
loop_
_entity.id
_entity.type
_entity.pdbx_description
1 polymer ?
#
loop_
_entity_poly.entity_id
_entity_poly.type
_entity_poly.pdbx_seq_one_letter_code
_entity_poly.pdbx_strand_id
1 'polypeptide(L)'
;MNRRTFSRQFALVSLAAWAGTKVRLQPGQALLKPARLAVGQCVGLITPASYLSDDKLEKAVQNLESLELKVQLGKHIRKRHGTFAGTDAERLSDLHAMFADPAIDA
;
A
#
# COMPACT_ATOMS: atom_id res chain seq x y z
N MET A 1 18.03 -23.76 -18.91
CA MET A 1 16.82 -24.47 -18.44
C MET A 1 15.63 -24.00 -19.29
N ASN A 2 14.98 -24.90 -20.03
CA ASN A 2 14.13 -24.53 -21.17
C ASN A 2 12.63 -24.51 -20.77
N ARG A 3 12.08 -23.31 -20.61
CA ARG A 3 10.70 -22.97 -20.20
C ARG A 3 9.55 -23.60 -21.03
N ARG A 4 9.86 -24.30 -22.13
CA ARG A 4 8.88 -24.81 -23.11
C ARG A 4 8.49 -26.27 -22.93
N THR A 5 9.18 -27.04 -22.10
CA THR A 5 8.96 -28.50 -21.96
C THR A 5 8.23 -28.92 -20.68
N PHE A 6 7.88 -28.00 -19.79
CA PHE A 6 7.33 -28.34 -18.47
C PHE A 6 5.87 -28.81 -18.49
N SER A 7 5.07 -28.45 -19.51
CA SER A 7 3.62 -28.71 -19.52
C SER A 7 3.17 -29.96 -20.28
N ARG A 8 4.09 -30.84 -20.73
CA ARG A 8 3.74 -31.94 -21.66
C ARG A 8 3.51 -33.33 -21.05
N GLN A 9 3.47 -33.48 -19.72
CA GLN A 9 3.32 -34.79 -19.06
C GLN A 9 2.11 -34.95 -18.12
N PHE A 10 1.20 -33.98 -18.02
CA PHE A 10 0.02 -34.07 -17.15
C PHE A 10 -1.32 -34.00 -17.90
N ALA A 11 -1.46 -34.77 -18.97
CA ALA A 11 -2.74 -34.99 -19.62
C ALA A 11 -3.01 -36.48 -19.64
N LEU A 12 -3.73 -37.01 -18.63
CA LEU A 12 -4.58 -38.23 -18.69
C LEU A 12 -5.09 -38.78 -17.34
N VAL A 13 -4.96 -38.06 -16.22
CA VAL A 13 -5.64 -38.46 -14.96
C VAL A 13 -6.21 -37.21 -14.30
N SER A 14 -7.53 -36.97 -14.45
CA SER A 14 -8.39 -36.22 -13.49
C SER A 14 -9.71 -35.65 -14.07
N LEU A 15 -10.24 -36.14 -15.21
CA LEU A 15 -11.59 -35.75 -15.64
C LEU A 15 -12.72 -36.17 -14.67
N ALA A 16 -12.44 -37.05 -13.71
CA ALA A 16 -13.42 -37.54 -12.72
C ALA A 16 -13.48 -36.72 -11.40
N ALA A 17 -12.60 -35.73 -11.19
CA ALA A 17 -12.51 -35.00 -9.91
C ALA A 17 -13.14 -33.60 -9.94
N TRP A 18 -13.77 -33.19 -11.05
CA TRP A 18 -14.36 -31.85 -11.21
C TRP A 18 -15.89 -31.80 -11.07
N ALA A 19 -16.54 -32.93 -10.83
CA ALA A 19 -18.00 -33.02 -10.67
C ALA A 19 -18.35 -33.28 -9.20
N GLY A 20 -18.24 -32.28 -8.32
CA GLY A 20 -18.75 -32.45 -6.95
C GLY A 20 -18.30 -31.45 -5.89
N THR A 21 -17.24 -30.68 -6.14
CA THR A 21 -16.79 -29.71 -5.14
C THR A 21 -17.68 -28.47 -5.17
N LYS A 22 -18.74 -28.46 -4.36
CA LYS A 22 -19.43 -27.21 -4.01
C LYS A 22 -18.43 -26.35 -3.24
N VAL A 23 -17.78 -25.43 -3.93
CA VAL A 23 -16.96 -24.38 -3.30
C VAL A 23 -17.91 -23.58 -2.41
N ARG A 24 -17.84 -23.82 -1.11
CA ARG A 24 -18.51 -22.98 -0.14
C ARG A 24 -17.72 -21.69 -0.07
N LEU A 25 -18.21 -20.67 -0.78
CA LEU A 25 -17.74 -19.30 -0.59
C LEU A 25 -18.00 -18.96 0.88
N GLN A 26 -16.95 -19.01 1.70
CA GLN A 26 -17.02 -18.38 3.01
C GLN A 26 -17.25 -16.90 2.74
N PRO A 27 -18.30 -16.27 3.33
CA PRO A 27 -18.36 -14.83 3.29
C PRO A 27 -17.04 -14.33 3.89
N GLY A 28 -16.23 -13.68 3.05
CA GLY A 28 -14.98 -13.08 3.50
C GLY A 28 -15.28 -12.15 4.68
N GLN A 29 -14.37 -12.08 5.64
CA GLN A 29 -14.52 -11.14 6.75
C GLN A 29 -14.81 -9.74 6.19
N ALA A 30 -15.80 -9.06 6.78
CA ALA A 30 -16.15 -7.71 6.37
C ALA A 30 -14.91 -6.81 6.53
N LEU A 31 -14.56 -6.08 5.48
CA LEU A 31 -13.44 -5.14 5.53
C LEU A 31 -13.77 -4.01 6.48
N LEU A 32 -12.82 -3.66 7.35
CA LEU A 32 -12.91 -2.44 8.16
C LEU A 32 -12.81 -1.25 7.22
N LYS A 33 -13.91 -0.51 7.08
CA LYS A 33 -13.97 0.69 6.24
C LYS A 33 -13.67 1.91 7.12
N PRO A 34 -12.62 2.70 6.81
CA PRO A 34 -12.33 3.91 7.57
C PRO A 34 -13.43 4.97 7.37
N ALA A 35 -13.46 5.94 8.28
CA ALA A 35 -14.32 7.11 8.14
C ALA A 35 -13.99 7.88 6.85
N ARG A 36 -14.97 8.62 6.33
CA ARG A 36 -14.74 9.52 5.20
C ARG A 36 -13.93 10.73 5.68
N LEU A 37 -12.87 11.07 4.96
CA LEU A 37 -12.08 12.27 5.20
C LEU A 37 -12.91 13.54 4.97
N ALA A 38 -12.76 14.53 5.86
CA ALA A 38 -13.46 15.80 5.89
C ALA A 38 -12.48 16.98 5.93
N VAL A 39 -12.98 18.18 5.61
CA VAL A 39 -12.21 19.43 5.67
C VAL A 39 -11.66 19.65 7.09
N GLY A 40 -10.41 20.12 7.19
CA GLY A 40 -9.71 20.40 8.44
C GLY A 40 -9.03 19.19 9.11
N GLN A 41 -9.25 17.98 8.60
CA GLN A 41 -8.61 16.74 9.08
C GLN A 41 -7.15 16.63 8.60
N CYS A 42 -6.38 15.77 9.27
CA CYS A 42 -4.96 15.62 9.03
C CYS A 42 -4.63 14.39 8.19
N VAL A 43 -3.80 14.59 7.16
CA VAL A 43 -3.25 13.53 6.32
C VAL A 43 -1.77 13.31 6.65
N GLY A 44 -1.42 12.07 6.95
CA GLY A 44 -0.04 11.63 7.13
C GLY A 44 0.62 11.34 5.79
N LEU A 45 1.62 12.13 5.40
CA LEU A 45 2.31 11.96 4.13
C LEU A 45 3.66 11.27 4.33
N ILE A 46 3.87 10.14 3.64
CA ILE A 46 5.10 9.33 3.68
C ILE A 46 5.53 8.92 2.25
N THR A 47 6.78 8.46 2.11
CA THR A 47 7.31 7.88 0.86
C THR A 47 7.68 6.41 1.07
N PRO A 48 6.74 5.45 0.95
CA PRO A 48 7.00 4.05 1.31
C PRO A 48 7.80 3.28 0.26
N ALA A 49 8.09 3.89 -0.90
CA ALA A 49 8.80 3.28 -2.01
C ALA A 49 9.91 4.20 -2.54
N SER A 50 9.74 4.77 -3.74
CA SER A 50 10.75 5.64 -4.35
C SER A 50 10.83 7.01 -3.66
N TYR A 51 12.03 7.61 -3.67
CA TYR A 51 12.19 8.98 -3.18
C TYR A 51 11.47 10.00 -4.07
N LEU A 52 11.13 11.13 -3.48
CA LEU A 52 10.49 12.26 -4.14
C LEU A 52 11.44 13.47 -4.14
N SER A 53 11.44 14.29 -5.19
CA SER A 53 12.17 15.57 -5.19
C SER A 53 11.43 16.60 -4.34
N ASP A 54 12.14 17.60 -3.81
CA ASP A 54 11.53 18.62 -2.94
C ASP A 54 10.41 19.41 -3.65
N ASP A 55 10.59 19.82 -4.90
CA ASP A 55 9.53 20.51 -5.67
C ASP A 55 8.25 19.68 -5.79
N LYS A 56 8.40 18.35 -5.92
CA LYS A 56 7.26 17.43 -6.00
C LYS A 56 6.61 17.25 -4.63
N LEU A 57 7.42 17.26 -3.56
CA LEU A 57 6.92 17.16 -2.20
C LEU A 57 6.11 18.40 -1.84
N GLU A 58 6.66 19.58 -2.12
CA GLU A 58 5.98 20.85 -1.89
C GLU A 58 4.69 20.93 -2.69
N LYS A 59 4.71 20.54 -3.97
CA LYS A 59 3.48 20.45 -4.77
C LYS A 59 2.45 19.48 -4.20
N ALA A 60 2.88 18.33 -3.67
CA ALA A 60 1.96 17.38 -3.04
C ALA A 60 1.32 17.96 -1.77
N VAL A 61 2.10 18.66 -0.95
CA VAL A 61 1.61 19.35 0.26
C VAL A 61 0.62 20.45 -0.14
N GLN A 62 0.99 21.33 -1.06
CA GLN A 62 0.11 22.41 -1.54
C GLN A 62 -1.21 21.88 -2.10
N ASN A 63 -1.18 20.76 -2.82
CA ASN A 63 -2.41 20.14 -3.32
C ASN A 63 -3.33 19.68 -2.17
N LEU A 64 -2.79 19.03 -1.14
CA LEU A 64 -3.57 18.61 0.03
C LEU A 64 -4.11 19.80 0.82
N GLU A 65 -3.28 20.81 1.05
CA GLU A 65 -3.69 22.04 1.75
C GLU A 65 -4.74 22.83 0.96
N SER A 66 -4.71 22.79 -0.38
CA SER A 66 -5.74 23.41 -1.22
C SER A 66 -7.12 22.74 -1.10
N LEU A 67 -7.16 21.51 -0.59
CA LEU A 67 -8.39 20.81 -0.20
C LEU A 67 -8.79 21.10 1.26
N GLU A 68 -8.16 22.10 1.89
CA GLU A 68 -8.37 22.51 3.27
C GLU A 68 -8.03 21.40 4.29
N LEU A 69 -7.09 20.51 3.94
CA LEU A 69 -6.56 19.47 4.80
C LEU A 69 -5.26 19.91 5.47
N LYS A 70 -5.00 19.39 6.67
CA LYS A 70 -3.69 19.55 7.34
C LYS A 70 -2.77 18.43 6.88
N VAL A 71 -1.47 18.69 6.78
CA VAL A 71 -0.49 17.68 6.35
C VAL A 71 0.58 17.47 7.42
N GLN A 72 0.77 16.23 7.85
CA GLN A 72 1.87 15.83 8.72
C GLN A 72 2.89 15.02 7.91
N LEU A 73 4.13 15.48 7.84
CA LEU A 73 5.17 14.79 7.08
C LEU A 73 5.83 13.68 7.89
N GLY A 74 6.08 12.54 7.24
CA GLY A 74 6.91 11.46 7.74
C GLY A 74 8.34 11.92 8.02
N LYS A 75 8.95 11.35 9.06
CA LYS A 75 10.28 11.74 9.51
C LYS A 75 11.34 11.45 8.43
N HIS A 76 11.15 10.40 7.65
CA HIS A 76 12.09 9.94 6.64
C HIS A 76 11.66 10.30 5.20
N ILE A 77 10.65 11.16 5.03
CA ILE A 77 10.05 11.45 3.72
C ILE A 77 11.04 11.94 2.64
N ARG A 78 12.13 12.61 3.07
CA ARG A 78 13.21 13.14 2.22
C ARG A 78 14.47 12.25 2.16
N LYS A 79 14.47 11.09 2.82
CA LYS A 79 15.63 10.19 2.82
C LYS A 79 15.78 9.54 1.45
N ARG A 80 17.00 9.08 1.17
CA ARG A 80 17.34 8.39 -0.07
C ARG A 80 18.27 7.22 0.20
N HIS A 81 17.94 6.08 -0.39
CA HIS A 81 18.74 4.86 -0.40
C HIS A 81 18.65 4.22 -1.78
N GLY A 82 19.59 4.58 -2.66
CA GLY A 82 19.50 4.26 -4.09
C GLY A 82 18.28 4.94 -4.74
N THR A 83 17.34 4.12 -5.23
CA THR A 83 16.06 4.58 -5.78
C THR A 83 14.96 4.71 -4.73
N PHE A 84 15.14 4.16 -3.53
CA PHE A 84 14.16 4.16 -2.45
C PHE A 84 14.28 5.38 -1.53
N ALA A 85 13.19 5.70 -0.83
CA ALA A 85 13.09 6.76 0.16
C ALA A 85 13.61 6.33 1.54
N GLY A 86 14.92 6.05 1.62
CA GLY A 86 15.54 5.51 2.83
C GLY A 86 15.53 3.98 2.90
N THR A 87 16.05 3.46 4.00
CA THR A 87 16.13 2.02 4.27
C THR A 87 14.77 1.42 4.60
N ASP A 88 14.65 0.09 4.56
CA ASP A 88 13.43 -0.64 4.93
C ASP A 88 12.96 -0.27 6.36
N ALA A 89 13.90 -0.14 7.30
CA ALA A 89 13.61 0.25 8.68
C ALA A 89 13.06 1.68 8.78
N GLU A 90 13.62 2.62 8.02
CA GLU A 90 13.13 4.01 8.00
C GLU A 90 11.73 4.11 7.40
N ARG A 91 11.47 3.41 6.28
CA ARG A 91 10.15 3.38 5.63
C ARG A 91 9.10 2.71 6.50
N LEU A 92 9.45 1.62 7.18
CA LEU A 92 8.57 0.95 8.13
C LEU A 92 8.26 1.84 9.34
N SER A 93 9.26 2.58 9.85
CA SER A 93 9.08 3.50 10.96
C SER A 93 8.09 4.62 10.62
N ASP A 94 8.19 5.21 9.43
CA ASP A 94 7.25 6.25 8.99
C ASP A 94 5.82 5.69 8.85
N LEU A 95 5.67 4.49 8.29
CA LEU A 95 4.36 3.83 8.18
C LEU A 95 3.72 3.59 9.55
N HIS A 96 4.46 2.96 10.48
CA HIS A 96 3.95 2.69 11.81
C HIS A 96 3.64 3.97 12.59
N ALA A 97 4.45 5.02 12.44
CA ALA A 97 4.21 6.29 13.10
C ALA A 97 2.86 6.92 12.66
N MET A 98 2.56 6.94 11.36
CA MET A 98 1.31 7.52 10.86
C MET A 98 0.08 6.72 11.29
N PHE A 99 0.17 5.39 11.34
CA PHE A 99 -0.94 4.57 11.83
C PHE A 99 -1.14 4.62 13.35
N ALA A 100 -0.08 4.89 14.12
CA ALA A 100 -0.13 4.92 15.58
C ALA A 100 -0.58 6.28 16.13
N ASP A 101 -0.47 7.35 15.35
CA ASP A 101 -0.83 8.70 15.77
C ASP A 101 -2.35 8.93 15.63
N PRO A 102 -3.09 9.09 16.74
CA PRO A 102 -4.55 9.31 16.69
C PRO A 102 -4.94 10.67 16.09
N ALA A 103 -3.98 11.59 15.87
CA ALA A 103 -4.23 12.85 15.18
C ALA A 103 -4.25 12.70 13.65
N ILE A 104 -3.87 11.55 13.10
CA ILE A 104 -3.86 11.28 11.65
C ILE A 104 -5.18 10.63 11.25
N ASP A 105 -5.87 11.24 10.30
CA ASP A 105 -7.18 10.79 9.80
C ASP A 105 -7.09 9.99 8.49
N ALA A 106 -5.99 10.14 7.73
CA ALA A 106 -5.72 9.42 6.47
C ALA A 106 -4.23 9.31 6.13
#